data_AF-A0A356Z907-F1
#
_entry.id   AF-A0A356Z907-F1
#
_cell.length_a   1.000
_cell.length_b   1.000
_cell.length_c   1.000
_cell.angle_alpha   90.00
_cell.angle_beta   90.00
_cell.angle_gamma   90.00
#
_symmetry.space_group_name_H-M   'P 1'
#
loop_
_entity.id
_entity.type
_entity.pdbx_description
1 polymer ?
#
loop_
_entity_poly.entity_id
_entity_poly.type
_entity_poly.pdbx_seq_one_letter_code
_entity_poly.pdbx_strand_id
1 'polypeptide(L)'
;MDEFDLLIQQGNLGFYTSCEVTHITVFDKETRQAYNYYTVFVLEERDLRNSELKYLTEKPLSLSNRFSLCIMQYQAELKDAQQNYEQLISASTTCDIGCGQLNIGRFKILPKQFIPCDSTKTIPLNKGLKNNFQNGSYILELFDMQKPLSVLLTQKELHLAAQKLQEILPIDLFVLSDRVGNMVFQFPSQVLGINFKPDREEQNLEFNLSIDNRILNPQRYLVMVSNEFDDTFVGFGIKEQVEASFTLNTGDTATLNQIKVVDKETRLIVFLASASFIRSIGMSMNIGSRFGNERIIIDGNGHTIMVPVDSQESFEIPRKSVSEWKDYTRRRQYRMDLEKLEKQMKFIQYGGQGRNDREKAMHDIRNLIRRFEDKKIYLWDPYLSANDILNTLYYTRHYNTELRAITSGILKKRNNIDGTNYTDIKLWMADQKEIFETRSNNYGIKLEVRCQHGNYGFSFHDRFLIFISEENTAKVWSLGTSINSLGGAHHIVQEVNHPQHIVNAFEQLWNALDNKDCLVWNSQQLSKKRL
;
A
#
# COMPACT_ATOMS: atom_id res chain seq x y z
N MET A 1 -4.77 -15.99 -35.56
CA MET A 1 -5.59 -16.70 -34.56
C MET A 1 -5.94 -15.66 -33.51
N ASP A 2 -7.23 -15.48 -33.22
CA ASP A 2 -7.65 -14.57 -32.15
C ASP A 2 -7.11 -15.09 -30.81
N GLU A 3 -6.84 -14.17 -29.87
CA GLU A 3 -6.27 -14.54 -28.56
C GLU A 3 -7.27 -15.39 -27.75
N PHE A 4 -8.57 -15.13 -27.88
CA PHE A 4 -9.60 -15.94 -27.24
C PHE A 4 -9.59 -17.38 -27.76
N ASP A 5 -9.60 -17.54 -29.10
CA ASP A 5 -9.54 -18.84 -29.76
C ASP A 5 -8.29 -19.65 -29.37
N LEU A 6 -7.14 -18.98 -29.28
CA LEU A 6 -5.88 -19.62 -28.86
C LEU A 6 -5.99 -20.17 -27.43
N LEU A 7 -6.58 -19.42 -26.50
CA LEU A 7 -6.64 -19.80 -25.09
C LEU A 7 -7.72 -20.84 -24.80
N ILE A 8 -8.81 -20.86 -25.55
CA ILE A 8 -9.91 -21.81 -25.37
C ILE A 8 -9.67 -23.15 -26.09
N GLN A 9 -8.76 -23.18 -27.07
CA GLN A 9 -8.43 -24.39 -27.79
C GLN A 9 -7.97 -25.49 -26.81
N GLN A 10 -8.66 -26.64 -26.89
CA GLN A 10 -8.44 -27.76 -25.98
C GLN A 10 -6.98 -28.23 -25.99
N GLY A 11 -6.44 -28.41 -24.78
CA GLY A 11 -5.07 -28.86 -24.57
C GLY A 11 -4.01 -27.75 -24.57
N ASN A 12 -4.37 -26.48 -24.85
CA ASN A 12 -3.43 -25.37 -24.72
C ASN A 12 -3.25 -24.93 -23.26
N LEU A 13 -4.36 -24.70 -22.55
CA LEU A 13 -4.36 -24.35 -21.12
C LEU A 13 -5.25 -25.26 -20.29
N GLY A 14 -6.29 -25.82 -20.89
CA GLY A 14 -7.19 -26.79 -20.28
C GLY A 14 -8.09 -27.41 -21.33
N PHE A 15 -9.01 -28.24 -20.87
CA PHE A 15 -10.07 -28.87 -21.65
C PHE A 15 -11.41 -28.31 -21.19
N TYR A 16 -11.55 -27.00 -21.32
CA TYR A 16 -12.73 -26.29 -20.85
C TYR A 16 -14.00 -26.81 -21.56
N THR A 17 -15.09 -26.87 -20.82
CA THR A 17 -16.41 -27.28 -21.32
C THR A 17 -17.51 -26.29 -20.97
N SER A 18 -17.29 -25.42 -19.97
CA SER A 18 -18.23 -24.35 -19.61
C SER A 18 -17.49 -23.11 -19.11
N CYS A 19 -18.24 -22.04 -18.86
CA CYS A 19 -17.77 -20.80 -18.26
C CYS A 19 -18.65 -20.42 -17.08
N GLU A 20 -18.09 -20.19 -15.90
CA GLU A 20 -18.80 -19.55 -14.81
C GLU A 20 -18.68 -18.04 -14.92
N VAL A 21 -19.80 -17.32 -14.83
CA VAL A 21 -19.84 -15.87 -14.86
C VAL A 21 -20.20 -15.37 -13.48
N THR A 22 -19.31 -14.58 -12.88
CA THR A 22 -19.61 -13.81 -11.67
C THR A 22 -19.79 -12.35 -12.07
N HIS A 23 -21.02 -11.87 -11.93
CA HIS A 23 -21.44 -10.56 -12.39
C HIS A 23 -21.84 -9.68 -11.20
N ILE A 24 -21.14 -8.56 -11.03
CA ILE A 24 -21.35 -7.63 -9.93
C ILE A 24 -21.76 -6.28 -10.49
N THR A 25 -22.92 -5.78 -10.07
CA THR A 25 -23.50 -4.53 -10.57
C THR A 25 -23.88 -3.58 -9.46
N VAL A 26 -23.79 -2.30 -9.76
CA VAL A 26 -24.42 -1.24 -8.96
C VAL A 26 -25.71 -0.83 -9.65
N PHE A 27 -26.81 -0.96 -8.95
CA PHE A 27 -28.13 -0.55 -9.41
C PHE A 27 -28.48 0.82 -8.84
N ASP A 28 -28.82 1.75 -9.73
CA ASP A 28 -29.36 3.07 -9.40
C ASP A 28 -30.88 3.01 -9.31
N LYS A 29 -31.42 3.14 -8.10
CA LYS A 29 -32.87 3.04 -7.84
C LYS A 29 -33.65 4.23 -8.41
N GLU A 30 -33.00 5.39 -8.60
CA GLU A 30 -33.66 6.58 -9.14
C GLU A 30 -33.83 6.48 -10.65
N THR A 31 -32.75 6.13 -11.36
CA THR A 31 -32.76 6.03 -12.83
C THR A 31 -33.19 4.65 -13.34
N ARG A 32 -33.28 3.66 -12.44
CA ARG A 32 -33.55 2.24 -12.74
C ARG A 32 -32.54 1.62 -13.71
N GLN A 33 -31.29 2.07 -13.62
CA GLN A 33 -30.19 1.61 -14.47
C GLN A 33 -29.20 0.77 -13.67
N ALA A 34 -28.65 -0.26 -14.32
CA ALA A 34 -27.57 -1.07 -13.79
C ALA A 34 -26.23 -0.63 -14.41
N TYR A 35 -25.19 -0.63 -13.61
CA TYR A 35 -23.82 -0.28 -14.00
C TYR A 35 -22.89 -1.45 -13.65
N ASN A 36 -21.98 -1.81 -14.55
CA ASN A 36 -20.98 -2.84 -14.27
C ASN A 36 -20.04 -2.35 -13.16
N TYR A 37 -20.01 -3.05 -12.02
CA TYR A 37 -19.03 -2.80 -10.98
C TYR A 37 -17.77 -3.64 -11.20
N TYR A 38 -17.94 -4.92 -11.49
CA TYR A 38 -16.88 -5.82 -11.92
C TYR A 38 -17.50 -7.12 -12.43
N THR A 39 -16.98 -7.66 -13.52
CA THR A 39 -17.45 -8.96 -14.05
C THR A 39 -16.26 -9.85 -14.37
N VAL A 40 -16.33 -11.11 -13.94
CA VAL A 40 -15.32 -12.12 -14.27
C VAL A 40 -15.99 -13.36 -14.87
N PHE A 41 -15.49 -13.76 -16.03
CA PHE A 41 -15.81 -14.99 -16.74
C PHE A 41 -14.67 -15.97 -16.49
N VAL A 42 -14.96 -17.14 -15.93
CA VAL A 42 -13.96 -18.14 -15.54
C VAL A 42 -14.23 -19.41 -16.31
N LEU A 43 -13.30 -19.80 -17.19
CA LEU A 43 -13.43 -21.02 -17.95
C LEU A 43 -13.18 -22.25 -17.05
N GLU A 44 -14.06 -23.25 -17.15
CA GLU A 44 -14.09 -24.43 -16.28
C GLU A 44 -14.03 -25.75 -17.08
N GLU A 45 -13.28 -26.72 -16.55
CA GLU A 45 -13.34 -28.13 -16.99
C GLU A 45 -14.48 -28.87 -16.26
N ARG A 46 -15.70 -28.36 -16.41
CA ARG A 46 -16.87 -28.92 -15.75
C ARG A 46 -18.07 -28.82 -16.66
N ASP A 47 -18.83 -29.91 -16.75
CA ASP A 47 -20.08 -29.92 -17.52
C ASP A 47 -21.07 -28.86 -17.02
N LEU A 48 -21.78 -28.25 -17.97
CA LEU A 48 -22.83 -27.28 -17.69
C LEU A 48 -23.92 -27.95 -16.84
N ARG A 49 -24.07 -27.54 -15.58
CA ARG A 49 -25.09 -28.11 -14.68
C ARG A 49 -26.28 -27.20 -14.47
N ASN A 50 -26.07 -25.90 -14.43
CA ASN A 50 -27.12 -24.93 -14.19
C ASN A 50 -26.80 -23.60 -14.88
N SER A 51 -27.62 -23.23 -15.88
CA SER A 51 -27.55 -21.96 -16.58
C SER A 51 -28.43 -20.88 -15.96
N GLU A 52 -29.22 -21.21 -14.93
CA GLU A 52 -30.08 -20.23 -14.26
C GLU A 52 -29.25 -19.22 -13.45
N LEU A 53 -29.66 -17.96 -13.56
CA LEU A 53 -29.08 -16.84 -12.82
C LEU A 53 -29.35 -16.99 -11.33
N LYS A 54 -28.28 -17.15 -10.53
CA LYS A 54 -28.35 -17.22 -9.07
C LYS A 54 -27.88 -15.91 -8.44
N TYR A 55 -28.73 -15.30 -7.61
CA TYR A 55 -28.31 -14.21 -6.74
C TYR A 55 -27.56 -14.75 -5.51
N LEU A 56 -26.42 -14.14 -5.17
CA LEU A 56 -25.64 -14.55 -3.99
C LEU A 56 -26.15 -13.94 -2.68
N THR A 57 -27.14 -13.06 -2.77
CA THR A 57 -27.77 -12.38 -1.64
C THR A 57 -29.28 -12.44 -1.78
N GLU A 58 -30.00 -12.62 -0.67
CA GLU A 58 -31.48 -12.62 -0.67
C GLU A 58 -32.09 -11.30 -1.17
N LYS A 59 -31.40 -10.18 -0.92
CA LYS A 59 -31.82 -8.83 -1.33
C LYS A 59 -30.60 -8.02 -1.80
N PRO A 60 -30.76 -7.07 -2.74
CA PRO A 60 -29.72 -6.13 -3.12
C PRO A 60 -29.14 -5.40 -1.90
N LEU A 61 -27.82 -5.31 -1.82
CA LEU A 61 -27.14 -4.72 -0.67
C LEU A 61 -27.14 -3.19 -0.79
N SER A 62 -27.84 -2.50 0.10
CA SER A 62 -27.93 -1.02 0.01
C SER A 62 -26.57 -0.37 0.25
N LEU A 63 -26.12 0.48 -0.67
CA LEU A 63 -24.93 1.32 -0.51
C LEU A 63 -25.32 2.70 0.02
N SER A 64 -26.45 3.20 -0.45
CA SER A 64 -27.13 4.41 0.03
C SER A 64 -28.64 4.30 -0.23
N ASN A 65 -29.37 5.39 -0.01
CA ASN A 65 -30.79 5.45 -0.36
C ASN A 65 -31.00 5.28 -1.87
N ARG A 66 -30.04 5.74 -2.68
CA ARG A 66 -30.08 5.68 -4.15
C ARG A 66 -29.48 4.40 -4.73
N PHE A 67 -28.34 3.95 -4.21
CA PHE A 67 -27.58 2.86 -4.85
C PHE A 67 -27.67 1.54 -4.07
N SER A 68 -27.67 0.42 -4.78
CA SER A 68 -27.55 -0.93 -4.23
C SER A 68 -26.62 -1.81 -5.05
N LEU A 69 -25.88 -2.68 -4.39
CA LEU A 69 -25.01 -3.67 -5.02
C LEU A 69 -25.76 -5.00 -5.23
N CYS A 70 -25.66 -5.56 -6.42
CA CYS A 70 -26.20 -6.86 -6.79
C CYS A 70 -25.07 -7.78 -7.23
N ILE A 71 -25.08 -9.03 -6.74
CA ILE A 71 -24.05 -10.03 -7.06
C ILE A 71 -24.75 -11.28 -7.57
N MET A 72 -24.40 -11.70 -8.78
CA MET A 72 -25.04 -12.79 -9.50
C MET A 72 -23.99 -13.78 -10.02
N GLN A 73 -24.34 -15.06 -10.07
CA GLN A 73 -23.54 -16.12 -10.65
C GLN A 73 -24.39 -17.04 -11.52
N TYR A 74 -23.85 -17.46 -12.66
CA TYR A 74 -24.45 -18.44 -13.56
C TYR A 74 -23.37 -19.16 -14.36
N GLN A 75 -23.71 -20.31 -14.96
CA GLN A 75 -22.83 -20.96 -15.94
C GLN A 75 -23.35 -20.69 -17.35
N ALA A 76 -22.43 -20.48 -18.28
CA ALA A 76 -22.67 -20.26 -19.70
C ALA A 76 -21.91 -21.29 -20.53
N GLU A 77 -22.40 -21.53 -21.75
CA GLU A 77 -21.64 -22.31 -22.72
C GLU A 77 -20.40 -21.52 -23.19
N LEU A 78 -19.38 -22.23 -23.66
CA LEU A 78 -18.18 -21.61 -24.21
C LEU A 78 -18.49 -20.68 -25.39
N LYS A 79 -19.47 -21.07 -26.21
CA LYS A 79 -19.92 -20.28 -27.35
C LYS A 79 -20.55 -18.95 -26.91
N ASP A 80 -21.34 -18.96 -25.83
CA ASP A 80 -21.94 -17.74 -25.28
C ASP A 80 -20.88 -16.83 -24.68
N ALA A 81 -19.87 -17.40 -23.99
CA ALA A 81 -18.73 -16.64 -23.48
C ALA A 81 -17.94 -15.96 -24.61
N GLN A 82 -17.72 -16.66 -25.73
CA GLN A 82 -17.08 -16.09 -26.92
C GLN A 82 -17.91 -14.97 -27.54
N GLN A 83 -19.22 -15.18 -27.71
CA GLN A 83 -20.13 -14.16 -28.24
C GLN A 83 -20.16 -12.91 -27.34
N ASN A 84 -20.19 -13.10 -26.02
CA ASN A 84 -20.12 -11.98 -25.07
C ASN A 84 -18.79 -11.22 -25.20
N TYR A 85 -17.67 -11.93 -25.34
CA TYR A 85 -16.37 -11.29 -25.55
C TYR A 85 -16.35 -10.44 -26.83
N GLU A 86 -16.80 -10.99 -27.95
CA GLU A 86 -16.88 -10.28 -29.24
C GLU A 86 -17.80 -9.06 -29.18
N GLN A 87 -18.97 -9.19 -28.53
CA GLN A 87 -19.89 -8.08 -28.33
C GLN A 87 -19.27 -6.97 -27.49
N LEU A 88 -18.61 -7.32 -26.37
CA LEU A 88 -18.01 -6.36 -25.46
C LEU A 88 -16.83 -5.59 -26.08
N ILE A 89 -16.09 -6.20 -27.01
CA ILE A 89 -15.04 -5.51 -27.78
C ILE A 89 -15.63 -4.35 -28.60
N SER A 90 -16.83 -4.56 -29.16
CA SER A 90 -17.51 -3.56 -30.00
C SER A 90 -18.37 -2.56 -29.21
N ALA A 91 -18.66 -2.85 -27.94
CA ALA A 91 -19.57 -2.06 -27.12
C ALA A 91 -18.93 -0.75 -26.63
N SER A 92 -19.71 0.33 -26.64
CA SER A 92 -19.21 1.67 -26.28
C SER A 92 -19.79 2.24 -24.99
N THR A 93 -21.05 1.92 -24.66
CA THR A 93 -21.80 2.59 -23.58
C THR A 93 -22.77 1.67 -22.87
N THR A 94 -23.39 0.72 -23.59
CA THR A 94 -24.24 -0.30 -22.99
C THR A 94 -23.98 -1.65 -23.62
N CYS A 95 -24.19 -2.71 -22.84
CA CYS A 95 -24.09 -4.09 -23.30
C CYS A 95 -25.09 -4.96 -22.52
N ASP A 96 -25.54 -6.05 -23.12
CA ASP A 96 -26.30 -7.10 -22.44
C ASP A 96 -25.52 -8.40 -22.59
N ILE A 97 -25.10 -8.98 -21.47
CA ILE A 97 -24.34 -10.23 -21.40
C ILE A 97 -25.21 -11.41 -20.96
N GLY A 98 -26.54 -11.29 -21.13
CA GLY A 98 -27.54 -12.30 -20.77
C GLY A 98 -28.25 -12.05 -19.44
N CYS A 99 -28.06 -10.87 -18.84
CA CYS A 99 -28.64 -10.47 -17.55
C CYS A 99 -29.34 -9.11 -17.59
N GLY A 100 -29.60 -8.59 -18.79
CA GLY A 100 -30.22 -7.31 -19.03
C GLY A 100 -29.21 -6.23 -19.38
N GLN A 101 -29.73 -5.04 -19.71
CA GLN A 101 -28.90 -3.94 -20.21
C GLN A 101 -28.06 -3.30 -19.09
N LEU A 102 -26.75 -3.25 -19.31
CA LEU A 102 -25.76 -2.71 -18.39
C LEU A 102 -25.12 -1.46 -18.98
N ASN A 103 -24.97 -0.43 -18.16
CA ASN A 103 -24.11 0.71 -18.47
C ASN A 103 -22.66 0.34 -18.20
N ILE A 104 -21.83 0.59 -19.20
CA ILE A 104 -20.39 0.34 -19.20
C ILE A 104 -19.71 1.60 -19.73
N GLY A 105 -18.46 1.83 -19.33
CA GLY A 105 -17.63 2.80 -20.04
C GLY A 105 -17.07 2.22 -21.33
N ARG A 106 -16.36 3.07 -22.07
CA ARG A 106 -15.58 2.64 -23.23
C ARG A 106 -14.41 1.75 -22.78
N PHE A 107 -14.38 0.52 -23.27
CA PHE A 107 -13.30 -0.42 -22.97
C PHE A 107 -12.04 -0.18 -23.80
N LYS A 108 -10.89 -0.39 -23.17
CA LYS A 108 -9.61 -0.64 -23.82
C LYS A 108 -9.24 -2.10 -23.59
N ILE A 109 -9.06 -2.85 -24.67
CA ILE A 109 -8.55 -4.22 -24.61
C ILE A 109 -7.08 -4.15 -24.19
N LEU A 110 -6.74 -4.76 -23.06
CA LEU A 110 -5.36 -4.89 -22.66
C LEU A 110 -4.71 -6.09 -23.38
N PRO A 111 -3.39 -6.07 -23.61
CA PRO A 111 -2.69 -7.25 -24.10
C PRO A 111 -2.97 -8.45 -23.19
N LYS A 112 -2.98 -9.66 -23.74
CA LYS A 112 -3.11 -10.90 -22.96
C LYS A 112 -2.06 -10.95 -21.84
N GLN A 113 -2.50 -11.23 -20.62
CA GLN A 113 -1.64 -11.27 -19.43
C GLN A 113 -1.64 -12.68 -18.82
N PHE A 114 -0.48 -13.18 -18.39
CA PHE A 114 -0.40 -14.38 -17.55
C PHE A 114 -0.27 -13.96 -16.08
N ILE A 115 -1.19 -14.39 -15.24
CA ILE A 115 -1.23 -14.09 -13.82
C ILE A 115 -0.82 -15.35 -13.04
N PRO A 116 0.40 -15.40 -12.46
CA PRO A 116 0.82 -16.52 -11.64
C PRO A 116 0.00 -16.62 -10.35
N CYS A 117 -0.05 -17.82 -9.77
CA CYS A 117 -0.64 -18.03 -8.45
C CYS A 117 0.19 -17.31 -7.36
N ASP A 118 -0.48 -16.98 -6.26
CA ASP A 118 0.23 -16.46 -5.08
C ASP A 118 1.16 -17.55 -4.53
N SER A 119 2.40 -17.16 -4.24
CA SER A 119 3.44 -18.05 -3.71
C SER A 119 4.25 -17.29 -2.66
N THR A 120 5.58 -17.33 -2.68
CA THR A 120 6.39 -16.43 -1.83
C THR A 120 6.18 -14.96 -2.21
N LYS A 121 5.94 -14.68 -3.50
CA LYS A 121 5.49 -13.38 -3.98
C LYS A 121 3.96 -13.38 -4.09
N THR A 122 3.32 -12.37 -3.51
CA THR A 122 1.90 -12.11 -3.68
C THR A 122 1.68 -11.27 -4.94
N ILE A 123 0.66 -11.61 -5.73
CA ILE A 123 0.33 -10.96 -6.99
C ILE A 123 -0.97 -10.19 -6.80
N PRO A 124 -0.96 -8.85 -6.86
CA PRO A 124 -2.16 -8.05 -6.57
C PRO A 124 -3.39 -8.44 -7.39
N LEU A 125 -3.21 -8.77 -8.67
CA LEU A 125 -4.32 -9.15 -9.56
C LEU A 125 -5.06 -10.42 -9.13
N ASN A 126 -4.44 -11.31 -8.34
CA ASN A 126 -5.14 -12.49 -7.79
C ASN A 126 -6.31 -12.10 -6.88
N LYS A 127 -6.34 -10.88 -6.34
CA LYS A 127 -7.46 -10.34 -5.58
C LYS A 127 -8.72 -10.08 -6.42
N GLY A 128 -8.62 -10.08 -7.75
CA GLY A 128 -9.75 -9.90 -8.67
C GLY A 128 -10.12 -11.17 -9.44
N LEU A 129 -9.35 -12.24 -9.30
CA LEU A 129 -9.53 -13.49 -10.03
C LEU A 129 -10.15 -14.57 -9.15
N LYS A 130 -10.84 -15.51 -9.77
CA LYS A 130 -11.43 -16.64 -9.04
C LYS A 130 -10.49 -17.85 -9.11
N ASN A 131 -10.17 -18.43 -7.96
CA ASN A 131 -9.51 -19.73 -7.84
C ASN A 131 -8.13 -19.87 -8.56
N ASN A 132 -7.32 -18.81 -8.63
CA ASN A 132 -5.99 -18.87 -9.28
C ASN A 132 -4.91 -19.51 -8.38
N PHE A 133 -5.12 -20.75 -7.94
CA PHE A 133 -4.32 -21.37 -6.87
C PHE A 133 -3.23 -22.34 -7.33
N GLN A 134 -3.36 -22.93 -8.52
CA GLN A 134 -2.45 -24.00 -8.96
C GLN A 134 -1.32 -23.46 -9.83
N ASN A 135 -1.59 -23.33 -11.14
CA ASN A 135 -0.53 -23.05 -12.10
C ASN A 135 -0.45 -21.58 -12.53
N GLY A 136 -1.50 -20.80 -12.25
CA GLY A 136 -1.72 -19.48 -12.82
C GLY A 136 -2.85 -19.50 -13.86
N SER A 137 -3.21 -18.31 -14.34
CA SER A 137 -4.29 -18.12 -15.32
C SER A 137 -3.88 -17.08 -16.34
N TYR A 138 -4.24 -17.29 -17.60
CA TYR A 138 -4.27 -16.20 -18.56
C TYR A 138 -5.53 -15.35 -18.35
N ILE A 139 -5.42 -14.05 -18.58
CA ILE A 139 -6.57 -13.16 -18.63
C ILE A 139 -6.61 -12.34 -19.92
N LEU A 140 -7.82 -12.15 -20.43
CA LEU A 140 -8.17 -11.11 -21.39
C LEU A 140 -9.00 -10.07 -20.65
N GLU A 141 -8.47 -8.86 -20.54
CA GLU A 141 -9.05 -7.80 -19.71
C GLU A 141 -9.56 -6.65 -20.59
N LEU A 142 -10.83 -6.31 -20.40
CA LEU A 142 -11.48 -5.13 -20.94
C LEU A 142 -11.48 -4.05 -19.87
N PHE A 143 -10.54 -3.11 -20.01
CA PHE A 143 -10.32 -2.06 -19.03
C PHE A 143 -11.25 -0.87 -19.30
N ASP A 144 -12.11 -0.53 -18.35
CA ASP A 144 -13.00 0.63 -18.47
C ASP A 144 -12.18 1.92 -18.33
N MET A 145 -12.07 2.69 -19.41
CA MET A 145 -11.29 3.93 -19.44
C MET A 145 -12.06 5.14 -18.91
N GLN A 146 -13.39 5.07 -18.87
CA GLN A 146 -14.25 6.19 -18.48
C GLN A 146 -14.62 6.14 -17.01
N LYS A 147 -14.61 4.96 -16.38
CA LYS A 147 -14.89 4.76 -14.96
C LYS A 147 -16.19 5.46 -14.52
N PRO A 148 -17.34 5.18 -15.16
CA PRO A 148 -18.59 5.90 -14.89
C PRO A 148 -18.99 5.84 -13.41
N LEU A 149 -18.74 4.70 -12.74
CA LEU A 149 -19.02 4.54 -11.31
C LEU A 149 -18.17 5.41 -10.39
N SER A 150 -16.95 5.76 -10.78
CA SER A 150 -16.10 6.67 -10.00
C SER A 150 -16.62 8.11 -10.04
N VAL A 151 -17.42 8.45 -11.04
CA VAL A 151 -18.11 9.76 -11.16
C VAL A 151 -19.47 9.73 -10.46
N LEU A 152 -20.19 8.61 -10.55
CA LEU A 152 -21.53 8.45 -9.99
C LEU A 152 -21.55 8.23 -8.46
N LEU A 153 -20.59 7.46 -7.93
CA LEU A 153 -20.53 7.09 -6.51
C LEU A 153 -19.56 7.98 -5.74
N THR A 154 -19.89 8.24 -4.48
CA THR A 154 -18.94 8.84 -3.54
C THR A 154 -17.87 7.83 -3.11
N GLN A 155 -16.72 8.31 -2.62
CA GLN A 155 -15.65 7.45 -2.08
C GLN A 155 -16.14 6.54 -0.95
N LYS A 156 -17.07 7.01 -0.12
CA LYS A 156 -17.68 6.21 0.95
C LYS A 156 -18.52 5.05 0.39
N GLU A 157 -19.29 5.30 -0.67
CA GLU A 157 -20.12 4.27 -1.31
C GLU A 157 -19.26 3.23 -2.05
N LEU A 158 -18.20 3.65 -2.74
CA LEU A 158 -17.23 2.74 -3.36
C LEU A 158 -16.54 1.85 -2.33
N HIS A 159 -16.08 2.43 -1.21
CA HIS A 159 -15.48 1.66 -0.12
C HIS A 159 -16.47 0.66 0.47
N LEU A 160 -17.72 1.07 0.72
CA LEU A 160 -18.75 0.19 1.24
C LEU A 160 -19.11 -0.93 0.25
N ALA A 161 -19.13 -0.65 -1.06
CA ALA A 161 -19.35 -1.66 -2.09
C ALA A 161 -18.25 -2.71 -2.11
N ALA A 162 -16.98 -2.29 -2.04
CA ALA A 162 -15.84 -3.20 -1.96
C ALA A 162 -15.87 -4.06 -0.69
N GLN A 163 -16.17 -3.47 0.48
CA GLN A 163 -16.28 -4.21 1.74
C GLN A 163 -17.37 -5.28 1.67
N LYS A 164 -18.57 -4.90 1.23
CA LYS A 164 -19.72 -5.84 1.11
C LYS A 164 -19.47 -6.95 0.11
N LEU A 165 -18.75 -6.66 -0.98
CA LEU A 165 -18.34 -7.68 -1.93
C LEU A 165 -17.38 -8.69 -1.28
N GLN A 166 -16.38 -8.22 -0.54
CA GLN A 166 -15.37 -9.05 0.11
C GLN A 166 -15.96 -9.99 1.18
N GLU A 167 -17.04 -9.59 1.83
CA GLU A 167 -17.78 -10.43 2.79
C GLU A 167 -18.45 -11.66 2.12
N ILE A 168 -18.69 -11.61 0.81
CA ILE A 168 -19.43 -12.64 0.07
C ILE A 168 -18.50 -13.43 -0.86
N LEU A 169 -17.59 -12.76 -1.54
CA LEU A 169 -16.65 -13.32 -2.50
C LEU A 169 -15.23 -12.90 -2.13
N PRO A 170 -14.21 -13.74 -2.37
CA PRO A 170 -12.81 -13.40 -2.14
C PRO A 170 -12.27 -12.44 -3.23
N ILE A 171 -13.04 -11.41 -3.60
CA ILE A 171 -12.70 -10.37 -4.55
C ILE A 171 -12.50 -9.06 -3.78
N ASP A 172 -11.32 -8.48 -3.87
CA ASP A 172 -10.94 -7.26 -3.16
C ASP A 172 -10.69 -6.09 -4.14
N LEU A 173 -11.76 -5.36 -4.42
CA LEU A 173 -11.72 -4.14 -5.22
C LEU A 173 -11.31 -2.90 -4.42
N PHE A 174 -10.96 -3.04 -3.14
CA PHE A 174 -10.28 -1.96 -2.42
C PHE A 174 -8.81 -1.92 -2.84
N VAL A 175 -8.14 -3.09 -2.88
CA VAL A 175 -6.79 -3.23 -3.43
C VAL A 175 -6.77 -2.96 -4.93
N LEU A 176 -7.77 -3.46 -5.67
CA LEU A 176 -7.90 -3.30 -7.12
C LEU A 176 -8.92 -2.21 -7.51
N SER A 177 -8.88 -1.07 -6.84
CA SER A 177 -9.81 0.04 -7.07
C SER A 177 -9.78 0.59 -8.50
N ASP A 178 -8.63 0.49 -9.16
CA ASP A 178 -8.44 0.84 -10.56
C ASP A 178 -9.13 -0.14 -11.53
N ARG A 179 -9.56 -1.31 -11.05
CA ARG A 179 -10.29 -2.32 -11.83
C ARG A 179 -11.81 -2.27 -11.69
N VAL A 180 -12.33 -1.33 -10.90
CA VAL A 180 -13.78 -1.04 -10.89
C VAL A 180 -14.25 -0.69 -12.31
N GLY A 181 -15.33 -1.33 -12.76
CA GLY A 181 -15.90 -1.21 -14.10
C GLY A 181 -15.33 -2.19 -15.11
N ASN A 182 -14.27 -2.94 -14.80
CA ASN A 182 -13.64 -3.84 -15.76
C ASN A 182 -14.43 -5.14 -15.95
N MET A 183 -14.16 -5.78 -17.09
CA MET A 183 -14.61 -7.14 -17.38
C MET A 183 -13.41 -8.02 -17.72
N VAL A 184 -13.34 -9.20 -17.12
CA VAL A 184 -12.18 -10.09 -17.19
C VAL A 184 -12.61 -11.48 -17.64
N PHE A 185 -11.96 -12.02 -18.66
CA PHE A 185 -12.06 -13.42 -19.05
C PHE A 185 -10.81 -14.15 -18.58
N GLN A 186 -10.99 -15.11 -17.69
CA GLN A 186 -9.95 -15.87 -17.02
C GLN A 186 -9.90 -17.30 -17.57
N PHE A 187 -8.71 -17.71 -18.01
CA PHE A 187 -8.37 -19.02 -18.57
C PHE A 187 -7.37 -19.71 -17.63
N PRO A 188 -7.84 -20.49 -16.63
CA PRO A 188 -6.95 -21.13 -15.66
C PRO A 188 -6.15 -22.26 -16.30
N SER A 189 -4.84 -22.29 -16.09
CA SER A 189 -4.00 -23.37 -16.61
C SER A 189 -4.18 -24.65 -15.78
N GLN A 190 -4.68 -25.71 -16.40
CA GLN A 190 -5.06 -26.99 -15.79
C GLN A 190 -4.41 -28.21 -16.49
N VAL A 191 -3.62 -28.00 -17.54
CA VAL A 191 -2.99 -29.08 -18.34
C VAL A 191 -1.90 -29.89 -17.63
N LEU A 192 -1.40 -29.41 -16.48
CA LEU A 192 -0.38 -30.12 -15.71
C LEU A 192 -0.52 -29.88 -14.20
N GLY A 193 0.01 -30.80 -13.42
CA GLY A 193 0.33 -30.63 -12.00
C GLY A 193 1.84 -30.68 -11.82
N ILE A 194 2.38 -29.84 -10.95
CA ILE A 194 3.83 -29.78 -10.68
C ILE A 194 4.08 -29.65 -9.18
N ASN A 195 5.01 -30.47 -8.69
CA ASN A 195 5.55 -30.39 -7.34
C ASN A 195 7.07 -30.33 -7.43
N PHE A 196 7.69 -29.52 -6.59
CA PHE A 196 9.14 -29.41 -6.55
C PHE A 196 9.66 -29.16 -5.13
N LYS A 197 10.89 -29.59 -4.87
CA LYS A 197 11.58 -29.40 -3.59
C LYS A 197 13.10 -29.28 -3.82
N PRO A 198 13.83 -28.56 -2.95
CA PRO A 198 15.28 -28.54 -3.03
C PRO A 198 15.86 -29.86 -2.54
N ASP A 199 17.04 -30.19 -3.05
CA ASP A 199 17.88 -31.26 -2.51
C ASP A 199 18.55 -30.85 -1.19
N ARG A 200 19.28 -31.79 -0.57
CA ARG A 200 19.93 -31.55 0.73
C ARG A 200 21.06 -30.52 0.68
N GLU A 201 21.72 -30.40 -0.47
CA GLU A 201 22.85 -29.49 -0.69
C GLU A 201 22.39 -28.09 -1.16
N GLU A 202 21.09 -27.89 -1.33
CA GLU A 202 20.48 -26.68 -1.87
C GLU A 202 21.05 -26.29 -3.25
N GLN A 203 21.50 -27.26 -4.05
CA GLN A 203 22.06 -27.05 -5.39
C GLN A 203 21.11 -27.44 -6.52
N ASN A 204 20.14 -28.31 -6.23
CA ASN A 204 19.26 -28.91 -7.21
C ASN A 204 17.81 -28.78 -6.79
N LEU A 205 16.91 -28.72 -7.78
CA LEU A 205 15.48 -28.90 -7.58
C LEU A 205 15.05 -30.26 -8.13
N GLU A 206 14.39 -31.04 -7.28
CA GLU A 206 13.71 -32.27 -7.66
C GLU A 206 12.27 -31.93 -8.07
N PHE A 207 11.88 -32.33 -9.28
CA PHE A 207 10.59 -32.08 -9.87
C PHE A 207 9.77 -33.36 -10.01
N ASN A 208 8.47 -33.26 -9.78
CA ASN A 208 7.46 -34.25 -10.15
C ASN A 208 6.37 -33.56 -10.96
N LEU A 209 6.21 -33.94 -12.22
CA LEU A 209 5.19 -33.41 -13.12
C LEU A 209 4.18 -34.50 -13.49
N SER A 210 2.91 -34.13 -13.45
CA SER A 210 1.79 -34.92 -13.94
C SER A 210 1.10 -34.15 -15.06
N ILE A 211 1.29 -34.59 -16.31
CA ILE A 211 0.64 -33.98 -17.48
C ILE A 211 -0.70 -34.67 -17.70
N ASP A 212 -1.73 -33.91 -18.08
CA ASP A 212 -3.04 -34.46 -18.44
C ASP A 212 -2.92 -35.52 -19.56
N ASN A 213 -3.58 -36.66 -19.39
CA ASN A 213 -3.46 -37.80 -20.29
C ASN A 213 -4.04 -37.55 -21.70
N ARG A 214 -4.86 -36.51 -21.87
CA ARG A 214 -5.41 -36.08 -23.16
C ARG A 214 -4.39 -35.33 -24.02
N ILE A 215 -3.25 -34.92 -23.45
CA ILE A 215 -2.17 -34.25 -24.18
C ILE A 215 -1.36 -35.28 -24.98
N LEU A 216 -1.46 -35.21 -26.31
CA LEU A 216 -0.82 -36.17 -27.22
C LEU A 216 0.71 -36.06 -27.28
N ASN A 217 1.26 -34.84 -27.14
CA ASN A 217 2.71 -34.59 -27.18
C ASN A 217 3.22 -33.96 -25.87
N PRO A 218 3.49 -34.75 -24.81
CA PRO A 218 4.05 -34.24 -23.56
C PRO A 218 5.42 -33.55 -23.70
N GLN A 219 6.17 -33.84 -24.76
CA GLN A 219 7.52 -33.31 -24.98
C GLN A 219 7.53 -31.84 -25.47
N ARG A 220 6.35 -31.24 -25.66
CA ARG A 220 6.19 -29.82 -25.99
C ARG A 220 6.53 -28.88 -24.83
N TYR A 221 6.58 -29.37 -23.59
CA TYR A 221 6.86 -28.54 -22.42
C TYR A 221 8.37 -28.35 -22.16
N LEU A 222 8.70 -27.16 -21.66
CA LEU A 222 10.04 -26.71 -21.29
C LEU A 222 10.00 -26.18 -19.86
N VAL A 223 10.82 -26.72 -18.97
CA VAL A 223 10.94 -26.23 -17.58
C VAL A 223 12.17 -25.34 -17.48
N MET A 224 11.99 -24.13 -16.97
CA MET A 224 13.05 -23.15 -16.73
C MET A 224 13.02 -22.75 -15.26
N VAL A 225 14.20 -22.68 -14.65
CA VAL A 225 14.36 -22.18 -13.28
C VAL A 225 15.42 -21.11 -13.28
N SER A 226 15.14 -20.00 -12.59
CA SER A 226 16.11 -18.95 -12.31
C SER A 226 16.12 -18.63 -10.82
N ASN A 227 17.31 -18.46 -10.26
CA ASN A 227 17.53 -18.14 -8.86
C ASN A 227 17.99 -16.70 -8.73
N GLU A 228 17.27 -15.90 -7.95
CA GLU A 228 17.53 -14.48 -7.79
C GLU A 228 17.97 -14.16 -6.36
N PHE A 229 19.10 -13.46 -6.23
CA PHE A 229 19.56 -12.87 -4.98
C PHE A 229 20.25 -11.55 -5.27
N ASP A 230 19.90 -10.50 -4.51
CA ASP A 230 20.52 -9.18 -4.67
C ASP A 230 20.41 -8.64 -6.10
N ASP A 231 19.20 -8.72 -6.66
CA ASP A 231 18.87 -8.33 -8.04
C ASP A 231 19.78 -8.99 -9.11
N THR A 232 20.38 -10.13 -8.78
CA THR A 232 21.31 -10.89 -9.63
C THR A 232 20.85 -12.33 -9.78
N PHE A 233 21.00 -12.89 -10.99
CA PHE A 233 20.81 -14.32 -11.22
C PHE A 233 22.02 -15.10 -10.69
N VAL A 234 21.83 -15.81 -9.59
CA VAL A 234 22.85 -16.66 -8.94
C VAL A 234 22.75 -18.13 -9.35
N GLY A 235 21.76 -18.44 -10.18
CA GLY A 235 21.47 -19.79 -10.61
C GLY A 235 20.48 -19.82 -11.77
N PHE A 236 20.66 -20.78 -12.67
CA PHE A 236 19.80 -20.97 -13.83
C PHE A 236 19.86 -22.41 -14.32
N GLY A 237 18.72 -22.97 -14.66
CA GLY A 237 18.61 -24.30 -15.25
C GLY A 237 17.47 -24.38 -16.25
N ILE A 238 17.66 -25.17 -17.30
CA ILE A 238 16.63 -25.50 -18.28
C ILE A 238 16.60 -27.02 -18.44
N LYS A 239 15.40 -27.61 -18.43
CA LYS A 239 15.16 -28.99 -18.82
C LYS A 239 14.22 -29.04 -20.02
N GLU A 240 14.77 -29.50 -21.14
CA GLU A 240 14.00 -29.98 -22.27
C GLU A 240 13.61 -31.45 -22.06
N GLN A 241 12.52 -31.86 -22.72
CA GLN A 241 11.98 -33.21 -22.69
C GLN A 241 11.66 -33.69 -21.28
N VAL A 242 10.51 -33.26 -20.78
CA VAL A 242 10.16 -33.41 -19.38
C VAL A 242 9.65 -34.82 -19.10
N GLU A 243 10.41 -35.56 -18.31
CA GLU A 243 9.98 -36.82 -17.70
C GLU A 243 9.05 -36.54 -16.51
N ALA A 244 8.31 -37.56 -16.06
CA ALA A 244 7.40 -37.42 -14.90
C ALA A 244 8.15 -37.01 -13.62
N SER A 245 9.40 -37.45 -13.45
CA SER A 245 10.26 -37.04 -12.34
C SER A 245 11.66 -36.77 -12.86
N PHE A 246 12.25 -35.63 -12.50
CA PHE A 246 13.62 -35.30 -12.88
C PHE A 246 14.26 -34.34 -11.87
N THR A 247 15.58 -34.24 -11.93
CA THR A 247 16.36 -33.29 -11.13
C THR A 247 17.00 -32.26 -12.05
N LEU A 248 16.97 -31.00 -11.63
CA LEU A 248 17.62 -29.90 -12.34
C LEU A 248 18.62 -29.25 -11.41
N ASN A 249 19.89 -29.19 -11.84
CA ASN A 249 20.89 -28.37 -11.17
C ASN A 249 20.64 -26.91 -11.57
N THR A 250 20.36 -26.08 -10.57
CA THR A 250 20.11 -24.66 -10.77
C THR A 250 21.14 -23.81 -10.07
N GLY A 251 22.10 -24.40 -9.33
CA GLY A 251 22.97 -23.68 -8.43
C GLY A 251 22.24 -23.34 -7.14
N ASP A 252 22.23 -22.08 -6.72
CA ASP A 252 21.74 -21.70 -5.39
C ASP A 252 20.20 -21.67 -5.27
N THR A 253 19.62 -22.79 -4.83
CA THR A 253 18.18 -22.92 -4.53
C THR A 253 17.75 -22.27 -3.22
N ALA A 254 18.72 -21.80 -2.42
CA ALA A 254 18.49 -21.17 -1.11
C ALA A 254 18.17 -19.67 -1.22
N THR A 255 17.63 -19.26 -2.36
CA THR A 255 17.21 -17.90 -2.72
C THR A 255 15.79 -17.95 -3.25
N LEU A 256 15.33 -16.86 -3.87
CA LEU A 256 14.05 -16.90 -4.56
C LEU A 256 14.20 -17.69 -5.86
N ASN A 257 13.47 -18.81 -5.97
CA ASN A 257 13.43 -19.64 -7.17
C ASN A 257 12.21 -19.21 -7.99
N GLN A 258 12.43 -18.79 -9.24
CA GLN A 258 11.35 -18.59 -10.19
C GLN A 258 11.31 -19.79 -11.14
N ILE A 259 10.24 -20.58 -11.04
CA ILE A 259 10.01 -21.78 -11.85
C ILE A 259 8.98 -21.44 -12.90
N LYS A 260 9.30 -21.69 -14.17
CA LYS A 260 8.44 -21.44 -15.32
C LYS A 260 8.33 -22.69 -16.18
N VAL A 261 7.11 -23.07 -16.56
CA VAL A 261 6.88 -24.09 -17.59
C VAL A 261 6.25 -23.42 -18.80
N VAL A 262 6.87 -23.62 -19.95
CA VAL A 262 6.44 -23.06 -21.23
C VAL A 262 6.09 -24.18 -22.18
N ASP A 263 4.99 -24.02 -22.88
CA ASP A 263 4.64 -24.83 -24.02
C ASP A 263 5.29 -24.26 -25.30
N LYS A 264 6.19 -25.02 -25.91
CA LYS A 264 6.95 -24.60 -27.10
C LYS A 264 6.07 -24.47 -28.35
N GLU A 265 4.98 -25.24 -28.45
CA GLU A 265 4.13 -25.24 -29.64
C GLU A 265 3.25 -23.98 -29.69
N THR A 266 2.64 -23.61 -28.56
CA THR A 266 1.75 -22.44 -28.47
C THR A 266 2.46 -21.17 -28.02
N ARG A 267 3.67 -21.29 -27.45
CA ARG A 267 4.41 -20.22 -26.76
C ARG A 267 3.68 -19.67 -25.54
N LEU A 268 2.80 -20.46 -24.94
CA LEU A 268 2.09 -20.11 -23.70
C LEU A 268 2.89 -20.52 -22.47
N ILE A 269 2.77 -19.72 -21.41
CA ILE A 269 3.21 -20.07 -20.06
C ILE A 269 2.10 -20.93 -19.46
N VAL A 270 2.40 -22.18 -19.15
CA VAL A 270 1.43 -23.09 -18.54
C VAL A 270 1.61 -23.16 -17.03
N PHE A 271 2.76 -22.73 -16.50
CA PHE A 271 3.01 -22.62 -15.06
C PHE A 271 4.04 -21.53 -14.77
N LEU A 272 3.82 -20.74 -13.72
CA LEU A 272 4.83 -19.84 -13.16
C LEU A 272 4.63 -19.70 -11.65
N ALA A 273 5.68 -19.91 -10.88
CA ALA A 273 5.68 -19.70 -9.43
C ALA A 273 7.01 -19.09 -8.95
N SER A 274 6.93 -18.34 -7.85
CA SER A 274 8.10 -17.79 -7.14
C SER A 274 8.18 -18.43 -5.75
N ALA A 275 9.11 -19.35 -5.55
CA ALA A 275 9.21 -20.15 -4.34
C ALA A 275 10.51 -19.88 -3.57
N SER A 276 10.38 -19.65 -2.26
CA SER A 276 11.46 -19.75 -1.28
C SER A 276 11.12 -20.86 -0.30
N PHE A 277 12.13 -21.65 0.10
CA PHE A 277 11.92 -22.81 0.97
C PHE A 277 12.23 -22.47 2.43
N ILE A 278 11.54 -23.13 3.36
CA ILE A 278 11.80 -22.99 4.81
C ILE A 278 13.17 -23.62 5.11
N ARG A 279 14.07 -22.84 5.71
CA ARG A 279 15.45 -23.27 6.02
C ARG A 279 15.73 -23.45 7.52
N SER A 280 14.97 -22.77 8.37
CA SER A 280 15.10 -22.83 9.82
C SER A 280 13.77 -22.48 10.46
N ILE A 281 13.48 -23.10 11.60
CA ILE A 281 12.33 -22.79 12.44
C ILE A 281 12.87 -22.47 13.83
N GLY A 282 12.58 -21.27 14.31
CA GLY A 282 12.80 -20.87 15.70
C GLY A 282 11.47 -20.90 16.44
N MET A 283 11.43 -21.59 17.58
CA MET A 283 10.27 -21.66 18.45
C MET A 283 10.61 -21.04 19.80
N SER A 284 9.77 -20.12 20.26
CA SER A 284 9.81 -19.61 21.64
C SER A 284 8.60 -20.15 22.39
N MET A 285 8.83 -20.85 23.49
CA MET A 285 7.80 -21.37 24.37
C MET A 285 7.82 -20.61 25.68
N ASN A 286 6.70 -19.97 26.04
CA ASN A 286 6.51 -19.40 27.36
C ASN A 286 5.85 -20.46 28.24
N ILE A 287 6.54 -20.90 29.29
CA ILE A 287 6.02 -21.88 30.24
C ILE A 287 5.49 -21.09 31.42
N GLY A 288 4.17 -20.86 31.43
CA GLY A 288 3.47 -20.30 32.58
C GLY A 288 3.34 -21.36 33.68
N SER A 289 3.66 -21.00 34.92
CA SER A 289 3.41 -21.85 36.08
C SER A 289 2.23 -21.30 36.89
N ARG A 290 1.42 -22.19 37.50
CA ARG A 290 0.24 -21.80 38.30
C ARG A 290 0.60 -20.98 39.55
N PHE A 291 1.89 -20.97 39.91
CA PHE A 291 2.51 -20.19 40.99
C PHE A 291 3.82 -19.57 40.48
N GLY A 292 3.77 -18.90 39.32
CA GLY A 292 4.94 -18.27 38.70
C GLY A 292 5.59 -17.27 39.64
N ASN A 293 6.93 -17.14 39.57
CA ASN A 293 7.62 -16.12 40.37
C ASN A 293 7.14 -14.74 39.92
N GLU A 294 6.63 -13.95 40.85
CA GLU A 294 6.21 -12.58 40.58
C GLU A 294 7.40 -11.64 40.81
N ARG A 295 7.66 -10.78 39.82
CA ARG A 295 8.55 -9.64 39.99
C ARG A 295 7.79 -8.54 40.73
N ILE A 296 8.29 -8.21 41.90
CA ILE A 296 7.77 -7.11 42.72
C ILE A 296 8.46 -5.82 42.28
N ILE A 297 7.69 -4.85 41.83
CA ILE A 297 8.15 -3.49 41.52
C ILE A 297 7.50 -2.55 42.52
N ILE A 298 8.30 -1.82 43.30
CA ILE A 298 7.78 -0.73 44.14
C ILE A 298 7.90 0.54 43.31
N ASP A 299 6.77 1.17 42.99
CA ASP A 299 6.76 2.41 42.22
C ASP A 299 7.27 3.61 43.05
N GLY A 300 7.46 4.76 42.40
CA GLY A 300 7.94 5.98 43.05
C GLY A 300 7.01 6.54 44.15
N ASN A 301 5.78 6.03 44.25
CA ASN A 301 4.79 6.39 45.26
C ASN A 301 4.69 5.32 46.37
N GLY A 302 5.54 4.30 46.34
CA GLY A 302 5.55 3.20 47.31
C GLY A 302 4.50 2.12 47.05
N HIS A 303 3.78 2.16 45.93
CA HIS A 303 2.83 1.10 45.57
C HIS A 303 3.56 -0.10 45.00
N THR A 304 3.16 -1.27 45.44
CA THR A 304 3.70 -2.53 44.96
C THR A 304 2.93 -3.01 43.74
N ILE A 305 3.63 -3.15 42.61
CA ILE A 305 3.16 -3.74 41.36
C ILE A 305 3.77 -5.13 41.24
N MET A 306 2.92 -6.16 41.19
CA MET A 306 3.35 -7.55 40.99
C MET A 306 3.23 -7.89 39.51
N VAL A 307 4.33 -8.30 38.88
CA VAL A 307 4.35 -8.71 37.48
C VAL A 307 4.68 -10.21 37.42
N PRO A 308 3.78 -11.07 36.95
CA PRO A 308 4.09 -12.49 36.77
C PRO A 308 5.22 -12.66 35.76
N VAL A 309 6.22 -13.49 36.09
CA VAL A 309 7.34 -13.78 35.19
C VAL A 309 7.20 -15.21 34.68
N ASP A 310 6.94 -15.34 33.38
CA ASP A 310 7.00 -16.62 32.69
C ASP A 310 8.44 -16.94 32.29
N SER A 311 8.84 -18.21 32.38
CA SER A 311 10.11 -18.65 31.80
C SER A 311 9.94 -18.83 30.30
N GLN A 312 10.81 -18.23 29.50
CA GLN A 312 10.86 -18.42 28.06
C GLN A 312 11.99 -19.41 27.72
N GLU A 313 11.63 -20.50 27.05
CA GLU A 313 12.57 -21.43 26.44
C GLU A 313 12.56 -21.20 24.92
N SER A 314 13.74 -21.04 24.32
CA SER A 314 13.90 -20.91 22.88
C SER A 314 14.55 -22.16 22.31
N PHE A 315 13.89 -22.79 21.35
CA PHE A 315 14.43 -23.90 20.57
C PHE A 315 14.62 -23.44 19.12
N GLU A 316 15.83 -23.61 18.60
CA GLU A 316 16.13 -23.36 17.19
C GLU A 316 16.50 -24.66 16.49
N ILE A 317 15.83 -24.95 15.37
CA ILE A 317 16.35 -25.89 14.40
C ILE A 317 17.33 -25.10 13.52
N PRO A 318 18.65 -25.31 13.67
CA PRO A 318 19.64 -24.47 13.04
C PRO A 318 19.57 -24.58 11.51
N ARG A 319 19.88 -23.46 10.84
CA ARG A 319 20.00 -23.42 9.38
C ARG A 319 21.07 -24.42 8.93
N LYS A 320 20.74 -25.31 7.99
CA LYS A 320 21.79 -26.02 7.24
C LYS A 320 22.56 -25.00 6.41
N SER A 321 23.87 -24.93 6.68
CA SER A 321 24.92 -24.16 5.98
C SER A 321 24.43 -22.93 5.21
N VAL A 322 24.43 -21.77 5.86
CA VAL A 322 24.41 -20.51 5.11
C VAL A 322 25.78 -20.36 4.45
N SER A 323 25.80 -20.07 3.16
CA SER A 323 27.02 -19.62 2.51
C SER A 323 27.37 -18.22 3.05
N GLU A 324 28.47 -18.12 3.82
CA GLU A 324 28.87 -16.92 4.59
C GLU A 324 28.83 -15.62 3.76
N TRP A 325 29.06 -15.70 2.45
CA TRP A 325 29.01 -14.56 1.53
C TRP A 325 27.65 -13.85 1.52
N LYS A 326 26.52 -14.57 1.70
CA LYS A 326 25.18 -13.97 1.72
C LYS A 326 25.00 -13.00 2.89
N ASP A 327 25.67 -13.26 4.02
CA ASP A 327 25.60 -12.37 5.17
C ASP A 327 26.40 -11.08 4.94
N TYR A 328 27.51 -11.14 4.22
CA TYR A 328 28.21 -9.94 3.74
C TYR A 328 27.33 -9.12 2.79
N THR A 329 26.63 -9.78 1.86
CA THR A 329 25.70 -9.10 0.94
C THR A 329 24.56 -8.43 1.69
N ARG A 330 23.94 -9.10 2.67
CA ARG A 330 22.88 -8.51 3.52
C ARG A 330 23.37 -7.27 4.29
N ARG A 331 24.58 -7.32 4.85
CA ARG A 331 25.19 -6.15 5.52
C ARG A 331 25.39 -4.98 4.56
N ARG A 332 25.83 -5.26 3.33
CA ARG A 332 25.95 -4.24 2.27
C ARG A 332 24.58 -3.65 1.89
N GLN A 333 23.55 -4.48 1.68
CA GLN A 333 22.19 -4.05 1.37
C GLN A 333 21.63 -3.14 2.46
N TYR A 334 21.76 -3.53 3.74
CA TYR A 334 21.35 -2.70 4.87
C TYR A 334 22.02 -1.31 4.86
N ARG A 335 23.33 -1.26 4.60
CA ARG A 335 24.06 0.01 4.50
C ARG A 335 23.56 0.86 3.32
N MET A 336 23.30 0.24 2.17
CA MET A 336 22.76 0.95 1.00
C MET A 336 21.34 1.49 1.26
N ASP A 337 20.50 0.74 1.98
CA ASP A 337 19.16 1.19 2.36
C ASP A 337 19.21 2.39 3.30
N LEU A 338 20.10 2.37 4.29
CA LEU A 338 20.35 3.52 5.16
C LEU A 338 20.80 4.75 4.35
N GLU A 339 21.79 4.60 3.47
CA GLU A 339 22.25 5.70 2.60
C GLU A 339 21.13 6.24 1.69
N LYS A 340 20.25 5.36 1.20
CA LYS A 340 19.10 5.75 0.38
C LYS A 340 18.07 6.52 1.21
N LEU A 341 17.79 6.09 2.43
CA LEU A 341 16.88 6.80 3.35
C LEU A 341 17.42 8.18 3.71
N GLU A 342 18.73 8.30 3.96
CA GLU A 342 19.39 9.59 4.22
C GLU A 342 19.31 10.52 3.00
N LYS A 343 19.66 10.03 1.79
CA LYS A 343 19.56 10.82 0.55
C LYS A 343 18.14 11.27 0.24
N GLN A 344 17.15 10.43 0.56
CA GLN A 344 15.74 10.78 0.38
C GLN A 344 15.20 11.67 1.50
N MET A 345 16.01 11.98 2.51
CA MET A 345 15.66 12.70 3.74
C MET A 345 14.52 12.03 4.52
N LYS A 346 14.42 10.70 4.46
CA LYS A 346 13.39 9.92 5.18
C LYS A 346 13.81 9.53 6.59
N PHE A 347 15.11 9.42 6.82
CA PHE A 347 15.70 9.19 8.12
C PHE A 347 17.05 9.91 8.14
N ILE A 348 17.23 10.86 9.05
CA ILE A 348 18.47 11.62 9.20
C ILE A 348 18.81 11.68 10.68
N GLN A 349 20.03 11.32 11.02
CA GLN A 349 20.57 11.48 12.36
C GLN A 349 21.50 12.70 12.39
N TYR A 350 21.37 13.50 13.45
CA TYR A 350 22.24 14.65 13.72
C TYR A 350 22.83 14.53 15.11
N GLY A 351 23.95 15.20 15.34
CA GLY A 351 24.60 15.25 16.65
C GLY A 351 25.19 13.91 17.10
N GLY A 352 25.42 12.99 16.15
CA GLY A 352 26.10 11.74 16.40
C GLY A 352 27.52 11.99 16.91
N GLN A 353 27.95 11.23 17.93
CA GLN A 353 29.28 11.37 18.54
C GLN A 353 29.57 12.79 19.09
N GLY A 354 28.54 13.53 19.53
CA GLY A 354 28.68 14.85 20.15
C GLY A 354 28.98 16.00 19.19
N ARG A 355 28.80 15.81 17.88
CA ARG A 355 28.96 16.87 16.87
C ARG A 355 27.82 17.92 16.97
N ASN A 356 28.10 19.15 16.56
CA ASN A 356 27.07 20.17 16.39
C ASN A 356 26.74 20.32 14.90
N ASP A 357 25.64 19.73 14.48
CA ASP A 357 25.18 19.67 13.08
C ASP A 357 24.08 20.71 12.80
N ARG A 358 24.00 21.81 13.56
CA ARG A 358 22.94 22.81 13.44
C ARG A 358 22.75 23.34 12.02
N GLU A 359 23.83 23.76 11.36
CA GLU A 359 23.75 24.31 10.00
C GLU A 359 23.27 23.27 8.99
N LYS A 360 23.73 22.02 9.14
CA LYS A 360 23.27 20.89 8.31
C LYS A 360 21.78 20.64 8.53
N ALA A 361 21.33 20.54 9.78
CA ALA A 361 19.92 20.31 10.10
C ALA A 361 19.01 21.43 9.55
N MET A 362 19.41 22.69 9.71
CA MET A 362 18.66 23.82 9.17
C MET A 362 18.65 23.83 7.64
N HIS A 363 19.75 23.46 7.00
CA HIS A 363 19.83 23.32 5.55
C HIS A 363 18.89 22.22 5.04
N ASP A 364 18.87 21.06 5.70
CA ASP A 364 18.04 19.91 5.34
C ASP A 364 16.54 20.21 5.51
N ILE A 365 16.14 20.90 6.60
CA ILE A 365 14.75 21.38 6.78
C ILE A 365 14.35 22.36 5.67
N ARG A 366 15.23 23.29 5.29
CA ARG A 366 14.96 24.22 4.18
C ARG A 366 14.85 23.48 2.85
N ASN A 367 15.66 22.45 2.64
CA ASN A 367 15.57 21.62 1.43
C ASN A 367 14.28 20.82 1.38
N LEU A 368 13.80 20.28 2.51
CA LEU A 368 12.47 19.66 2.60
C LEU A 368 11.36 20.65 2.25
N ILE A 369 11.40 21.87 2.80
CA ILE A 369 10.43 22.93 2.51
C ILE A 369 10.41 23.25 1.00
N ARG A 370 11.57 23.45 0.38
CA ARG A 370 11.69 23.71 -1.07
C ARG A 370 11.29 22.52 -1.94
N ARG A 371 11.33 21.30 -1.42
CA ARG A 371 10.93 20.11 -2.19
C ARG A 371 9.41 19.99 -2.32
N PHE A 372 8.66 20.62 -1.41
CA PHE A 372 7.22 20.49 -1.29
C PHE A 372 6.53 21.87 -1.18
N GLU A 373 7.11 22.90 -1.82
CA GLU A 373 6.62 24.28 -1.76
C GLU A 373 5.33 24.53 -2.56
N ASP A 374 4.97 23.58 -3.43
CA ASP A 374 3.69 23.47 -4.14
C ASP A 374 2.54 23.02 -3.22
N LYS A 375 2.85 22.61 -1.98
CA LYS A 375 1.90 22.06 -1.01
C LYS A 375 1.61 23.04 0.13
N LYS A 376 0.56 22.78 0.91
CA LYS A 376 0.37 23.48 2.19
C LYS A 376 1.43 22.99 3.17
N ILE A 377 2.08 23.89 3.90
CA ILE A 377 3.19 23.55 4.80
C ILE A 377 2.83 23.99 6.21
N TYR A 378 2.74 23.03 7.13
CA TYR A 378 2.47 23.32 8.53
C TYR A 378 3.67 22.95 9.42
N LEU A 379 3.90 23.77 10.43
CA LEU A 379 4.94 23.57 11.43
C LEU A 379 4.31 23.50 12.82
N TRP A 380 4.48 22.37 13.49
CA TRP A 380 3.94 22.12 14.82
C TRP A 380 5.09 21.96 15.78
N ASP A 381 5.34 22.91 16.68
CA ASP A 381 6.45 22.87 17.63
C ASP A 381 6.14 23.76 18.85
N PRO A 382 6.15 23.23 20.08
CA PRO A 382 5.74 23.98 21.26
C PRO A 382 6.67 25.13 21.64
N TYR A 383 7.91 25.15 21.13
CA TYR A 383 8.92 26.15 21.48
C TYR A 383 9.33 27.04 20.29
N LEU A 384 8.44 27.15 19.31
CA LEU A 384 8.67 27.89 18.07
C LEU A 384 8.61 29.40 18.29
N SER A 385 9.64 30.12 17.84
CA SER A 385 9.68 31.58 17.81
C SER A 385 9.54 32.15 16.38
N ALA A 386 9.28 33.45 16.27
CA ALA A 386 9.26 34.16 14.99
C ALA A 386 10.59 34.01 14.23
N ASN A 387 11.73 34.02 14.94
CA ASN A 387 13.04 33.79 14.33
C ASN A 387 13.20 32.37 13.77
N ASP A 388 12.62 31.37 14.43
CA ASP A 388 12.66 29.98 13.95
C ASP A 388 11.82 29.83 12.67
N ILE A 389 10.65 30.48 12.62
CA ILE A 389 9.78 30.52 11.44
C ILE A 389 10.43 31.27 10.27
N LEU A 390 11.04 32.43 10.52
CA LEU A 390 11.80 33.19 9.52
C LEU A 390 12.98 32.39 8.97
N ASN A 391 13.59 31.53 9.80
CA ASN A 391 14.70 30.68 9.38
C ASN A 391 14.27 29.35 8.72
N THR A 392 12.97 29.08 8.62
CA THR A 392 12.40 27.85 8.04
C THR A 392 11.34 28.16 6.99
N LEU A 393 10.08 28.40 7.37
CA LEU A 393 8.93 28.53 6.45
C LEU A 393 9.08 29.68 5.43
N TYR A 394 9.81 30.75 5.78
CA TYR A 394 10.08 31.87 4.87
C TYR A 394 11.06 31.54 3.73
N TYR A 395 11.64 30.34 3.71
CA TYR A 395 12.50 29.88 2.61
C TYR A 395 11.70 29.24 1.46
N THR A 396 10.36 29.30 1.50
CA THR A 396 9.47 28.99 0.38
C THR A 396 9.63 30.01 -0.74
N ARG A 397 9.54 29.57 -2.00
CA ARG A 397 9.69 30.43 -3.19
C ARG A 397 8.39 30.69 -3.92
N HIS A 398 7.38 29.84 -3.74
CA HIS A 398 6.07 30.04 -4.36
C HIS A 398 5.25 31.11 -3.63
N TYR A 399 4.53 31.89 -4.43
CA TYR A 399 3.66 32.93 -3.94
C TYR A 399 2.38 32.32 -3.35
N ASN A 400 1.93 32.81 -2.20
CA ASN A 400 0.70 32.41 -1.53
C ASN A 400 0.62 30.93 -1.11
N THR A 401 1.75 30.22 -1.01
CA THR A 401 1.80 28.90 -0.34
C THR A 401 1.19 29.02 1.05
N GLU A 402 0.23 28.15 1.38
CA GLU A 402 -0.46 28.21 2.68
C GLU A 402 0.45 27.68 3.78
N LEU A 403 0.90 28.59 4.66
CA LEU A 403 1.78 28.30 5.78
C LEU A 403 1.02 28.44 7.10
N ARG A 404 1.10 27.42 7.95
CA ARG A 404 0.50 27.45 9.29
C ARG A 404 1.54 27.04 10.33
N ALA A 405 1.56 27.71 11.48
CA ALA A 405 2.43 27.32 12.57
C ALA A 405 1.71 27.35 13.92
N ILE A 406 1.87 26.29 14.71
CA ILE A 406 1.38 26.21 16.09
C ILE A 406 2.57 26.19 17.04
N THR A 407 2.57 27.12 18.00
CA THR A 407 3.49 27.18 19.14
C THR A 407 2.73 27.09 20.46
N SER A 408 3.43 26.97 21.60
CA SER A 408 2.82 26.93 22.92
C SER A 408 3.34 28.08 23.81
N GLY A 409 2.46 28.60 24.66
CA GLY A 409 2.77 29.59 25.70
C GLY A 409 3.57 29.01 26.87
N ILE A 410 3.90 27.71 26.85
CA ILE A 410 4.81 27.07 27.80
C ILE A 410 6.24 27.53 27.51
N LEU A 411 6.56 28.78 27.88
CA LEU A 411 7.86 29.42 27.67
C LEU A 411 8.90 28.96 28.71
N LYS A 412 9.01 27.65 28.94
CA LYS A 412 9.61 27.07 30.16
C LYS A 412 11.09 27.40 30.43
N LYS A 413 11.85 28.04 29.53
CA LYS A 413 13.28 28.38 29.81
C LYS A 413 13.88 29.59 29.10
N ARG A 414 13.13 30.39 28.31
CA ARG A 414 13.75 31.54 27.60
C ARG A 414 13.75 32.84 28.41
N ASN A 415 12.70 33.14 29.18
CA ASN A 415 12.50 34.48 29.77
C ASN A 415 12.06 34.50 31.25
N ASN A 416 12.13 33.40 32.02
CA ASN A 416 11.53 33.32 33.38
C ASN A 416 10.04 33.74 33.42
N ILE A 417 9.31 33.54 32.33
CA ILE A 417 7.88 33.78 32.25
C ILE A 417 7.17 32.49 32.67
N ASP A 418 6.42 32.55 33.76
CA ASP A 418 5.51 31.47 34.10
C ASP A 418 4.35 31.50 33.09
N GLY A 419 4.29 30.50 32.21
CA GLY A 419 3.30 30.38 31.12
C GLY A 419 1.84 30.22 31.58
N THR A 420 1.59 30.53 32.85
CA THR A 420 0.30 30.57 33.54
C THR A 420 -0.30 31.98 33.54
N ASN A 421 0.51 33.04 33.33
CA ASN A 421 0.05 34.42 33.31
C ASN A 421 -0.24 34.93 31.88
N TYR A 422 -1.52 35.15 31.60
CA TYR A 422 -2.03 35.65 30.31
C TYR A 422 -1.38 36.96 29.85
N THR A 423 -0.96 37.82 30.80
CA THR A 423 -0.31 39.11 30.51
C THR A 423 1.05 38.92 29.84
N ASP A 424 1.85 37.96 30.33
CA ASP A 424 3.19 37.71 29.82
C ASP A 424 3.16 37.02 28.45
N ILE A 425 2.16 36.15 28.22
CA ILE A 425 1.90 35.56 26.91
C ILE A 425 1.55 36.65 25.90
N LYS A 426 0.69 37.61 26.26
CA LYS A 426 0.34 38.74 25.38
C LYS A 426 1.55 39.60 25.02
N LEU A 427 2.41 39.91 26.00
CA LEU A 427 3.65 40.63 25.75
C LEU A 427 4.55 39.86 24.80
N TRP A 428 4.76 38.57 25.04
CA TRP A 428 5.56 37.73 24.15
C TRP A 428 4.99 37.65 22.73
N MET A 429 3.67 37.51 22.57
CA MET A 429 3.01 37.50 21.26
C MET A 429 3.20 38.84 20.53
N ALA A 430 3.17 39.96 21.26
CA ALA A 430 3.48 41.28 20.71
C ALA A 430 4.94 41.37 20.23
N ASP A 431 5.90 40.87 21.02
CA ASP A 431 7.32 40.81 20.62
C ASP A 431 7.51 39.95 19.36
N GLN A 432 6.85 38.79 19.28
CA GLN A 432 6.92 37.93 18.08
C GLN A 432 6.33 38.62 16.85
N LYS A 433 5.23 39.36 17.02
CA LYS A 433 4.60 40.14 15.97
C LYS A 433 5.53 41.24 15.44
N GLU A 434 6.17 42.00 16.33
CA GLU A 434 7.15 43.03 15.95
C GLU A 434 8.30 42.43 15.12
N ILE A 435 8.79 41.25 15.50
CA ILE A 435 9.83 40.55 14.74
C ILE A 435 9.37 40.24 13.30
N PHE A 436 8.13 39.78 13.11
CA PHE A 436 7.60 39.53 11.76
C PHE A 436 7.42 40.81 10.94
N GLU A 437 7.07 41.93 11.58
CA GLU A 437 6.90 43.23 10.92
C GLU A 437 8.24 43.88 10.52
N THR A 438 9.27 43.71 11.35
CA THR A 438 10.55 44.43 11.19
C THR A 438 11.62 43.62 10.46
N ARG A 439 11.62 42.29 10.57
CA ARG A 439 12.67 41.43 9.99
C ARG A 439 12.34 40.85 8.62
N SER A 440 11.18 41.16 8.05
CA SER A 440 10.77 40.72 6.72
C SER A 440 9.82 41.71 6.05
N ASN A 441 9.88 41.80 4.72
CA ASN A 441 8.89 42.54 3.94
C ASN A 441 7.59 41.74 3.69
N ASN A 442 7.56 40.47 4.12
CA ASN A 442 6.42 39.54 4.02
C ASN A 442 5.88 39.35 2.58
N TYR A 443 6.70 39.62 1.56
CA TYR A 443 6.28 39.54 0.16
C TYR A 443 5.98 38.10 -0.25
N GLY A 444 4.77 37.84 -0.76
CA GLY A 444 4.33 36.51 -1.20
C GLY A 444 4.04 35.49 -0.11
N ILE A 445 4.17 35.88 1.17
CA ILE A 445 3.97 34.98 2.31
C ILE A 445 2.49 34.95 2.71
N LYS A 446 1.89 33.75 2.73
CA LYS A 446 0.57 33.48 3.33
C LYS A 446 0.77 32.63 4.60
N LEU A 447 1.10 33.28 5.70
CA LEU A 447 1.42 32.66 6.98
C LEU A 447 0.41 33.04 8.05
N GLU A 448 -0.06 32.05 8.80
CA GLU A 448 -0.75 32.23 10.06
C GLU A 448 -0.03 31.48 11.19
N VAL A 449 0.12 32.13 12.34
CA VAL A 449 0.77 31.59 13.53
C VAL A 449 -0.18 31.69 14.72
N ARG A 450 -0.44 30.56 15.38
CA ARG A 450 -1.29 30.45 16.57
C ARG A 450 -0.49 29.94 17.76
N CYS A 451 -0.80 30.44 18.95
CA CYS A 451 -0.19 30.07 20.22
C CYS A 451 -1.23 29.37 21.11
N GLN A 452 -0.91 28.15 21.53
CA GLN A 452 -1.68 27.38 22.50
C GLN A 452 -1.35 27.87 23.92
N HIS A 453 -2.36 28.30 24.68
CA HIS A 453 -2.20 28.69 26.08
C HIS A 453 -3.51 28.57 26.87
N GLY A 454 -3.41 28.50 28.20
CA GLY A 454 -4.56 28.42 29.09
C GLY A 454 -5.52 27.29 28.70
N ASN A 455 -6.80 27.62 28.56
CA ASN A 455 -7.87 26.69 28.17
C ASN A 455 -8.09 26.61 26.65
N TYR A 456 -7.25 27.26 25.84
CA TYR A 456 -7.35 27.20 24.39
C TYR A 456 -6.59 25.99 23.85
N GLY A 457 -7.33 25.07 23.20
CA GLY A 457 -6.76 23.83 22.66
C GLY A 457 -6.31 22.84 23.73
N PHE A 458 -5.34 21.99 23.38
CA PHE A 458 -4.74 21.01 24.28
C PHE A 458 -3.21 21.11 24.25
N SER A 459 -2.58 20.79 25.39
CA SER A 459 -1.13 20.76 25.54
C SER A 459 -0.50 19.73 24.60
N PHE A 460 0.63 20.09 23.99
CA PHE A 460 1.35 19.19 23.09
C PHE A 460 2.87 19.32 23.30
N HIS A 461 3.58 18.25 23.00
CA HIS A 461 5.04 18.22 23.02
C HIS A 461 5.65 17.77 21.70
N ASP A 462 4.85 17.28 20.76
CA ASP A 462 5.37 16.75 19.51
C ASP A 462 5.89 17.86 18.60
N ARG A 463 6.84 17.50 17.72
CA ARG A 463 7.41 18.40 16.72
C ARG A 463 7.30 17.81 15.34
N PHE A 464 6.53 18.45 14.48
CA PHE A 464 6.26 17.97 13.14
C PHE A 464 6.41 19.07 12.08
N LEU A 465 6.96 18.67 10.94
CA LEU A 465 6.87 19.41 9.68
C LEU A 465 5.93 18.65 8.75
N ILE A 466 4.85 19.30 8.34
CA ILE A 466 3.70 18.67 7.66
C ILE A 466 3.54 19.30 6.28
N PHE A 467 3.32 18.47 5.27
CA PHE A 467 3.07 18.87 3.89
C PHE A 467 1.77 18.24 3.39
N ILE A 468 0.84 19.03 2.87
CA ILE A 468 -0.48 18.56 2.40
C ILE A 468 -0.68 18.95 0.94
N SER A 469 -0.83 17.94 0.09
CA SER A 469 -1.07 18.11 -1.36
C SER A 469 -2.55 18.39 -1.64
N GLU A 470 -2.87 18.90 -2.83
CA GLU A 470 -4.25 19.21 -3.25
C GLU A 470 -5.17 17.98 -3.27
N GLU A 471 -4.62 16.79 -3.52
CA GLU A 471 -5.34 15.50 -3.47
C GLU A 471 -5.55 14.95 -2.04
N ASN A 472 -5.35 15.78 -1.00
CA ASN A 472 -5.37 15.38 0.42
C ASN A 472 -4.34 14.30 0.81
N THR A 473 -3.31 14.08 -0.01
CA THR A 473 -2.18 13.22 0.36
C THR A 473 -1.18 14.02 1.21
N ALA A 474 -0.94 13.55 2.43
CA ALA A 474 -0.05 14.20 3.39
C ALA A 474 1.32 13.51 3.47
N LYS A 475 2.34 14.29 3.80
CA LYS A 475 3.65 13.80 4.25
C LYS A 475 4.07 14.54 5.51
N VAL A 476 4.61 13.81 6.48
CA VAL A 476 4.93 14.37 7.79
C VAL A 476 6.31 13.89 8.21
N TRP A 477 7.11 14.81 8.74
CA TRP A 477 8.39 14.51 9.38
C TRP A 477 8.31 14.79 10.88
N SER A 478 8.63 13.79 11.69
CA SER A 478 8.93 13.98 13.12
C SER A 478 10.32 14.56 13.25
N LEU A 479 10.46 15.64 14.03
CA LEU A 479 11.72 16.38 14.13
C LEU A 479 12.61 15.94 15.29
N GLY A 480 12.08 15.17 16.25
CA GLY A 480 12.79 14.66 17.43
C GLY A 480 13.20 15.73 18.46
N THR A 481 13.34 16.98 18.04
CA THR A 481 13.64 18.15 18.88
C THR A 481 12.99 19.40 18.27
N SER A 482 12.98 20.51 19.01
CA SER A 482 12.43 21.77 18.51
C SER A 482 13.35 22.44 17.50
N ILE A 483 12.79 23.25 16.60
CA ILE A 483 13.54 23.95 15.54
C ILE A 483 14.71 24.74 16.13
N ASN A 484 14.50 25.35 17.29
CA ASN A 484 15.52 26.15 17.95
C ASN A 484 16.75 25.34 18.43
N SER A 485 16.62 24.02 18.63
CA SER A 485 17.68 23.12 19.12
C SER A 485 18.11 22.07 18.08
N LEU A 486 17.56 22.13 16.86
CA LEU A 486 17.96 21.27 15.75
C LEU A 486 19.49 21.31 15.55
N GLY A 487 20.04 20.11 15.40
CA GLY A 487 21.47 19.83 15.20
C GLY A 487 22.38 20.04 16.41
N GLY A 488 21.90 20.63 17.51
CA GLY A 488 22.73 20.94 18.68
C GLY A 488 23.03 19.74 19.59
N ALA A 489 22.23 18.68 19.51
CA ALA A 489 22.39 17.43 20.25
C ALA A 489 21.89 16.25 19.42
N HIS A 490 22.12 15.03 19.92
CA HIS A 490 21.65 13.81 19.27
C HIS A 490 20.13 13.81 19.11
N HIS A 491 19.65 13.77 17.87
CA HIS A 491 18.25 13.57 17.54
C HIS A 491 18.11 13.05 16.11
N ILE A 492 16.89 12.62 15.77
CA ILE A 492 16.56 12.04 14.47
C ILE A 492 15.40 12.84 13.87
N VAL A 493 15.49 13.08 12.56
CA VAL A 493 14.37 13.55 11.74
C VAL A 493 13.91 12.39 10.86
N GLN A 494 12.61 12.05 10.89
CA GLN A 494 12.08 10.87 10.21
C GLN A 494 10.72 11.11 9.57
N GLU A 495 10.51 10.62 8.34
CA GLU A 495 9.21 10.59 7.65
C GLU A 495 8.27 9.57 8.33
N VAL A 496 7.02 9.97 8.60
CA VAL A 496 6.01 9.16 9.28
C VAL A 496 5.21 8.35 8.26
N ASN A 497 5.06 7.04 8.50
CA ASN A 497 4.35 6.12 7.60
C ASN A 497 2.84 6.40 7.48
N HIS A 498 2.20 6.88 8.55
CA HIS A 498 0.76 7.16 8.60
C HIS A 498 0.48 8.64 8.91
N PRO A 499 0.75 9.55 7.96
CA PRO A 499 0.74 11.00 8.19
C PRO A 499 -0.64 11.57 8.51
N GLN A 500 -1.73 10.92 8.07
CA GLN A 500 -3.09 11.45 8.20
C GLN A 500 -3.54 11.63 9.66
N HIS A 501 -3.12 10.75 10.57
CA HIS A 501 -3.44 10.89 11.99
C HIS A 501 -2.85 12.18 12.59
N ILE A 502 -1.65 12.55 12.16
CA ILE A 502 -0.97 13.76 12.62
C ILE A 502 -1.64 15.01 12.03
N VAL A 503 -2.00 14.96 10.74
CA VAL A 503 -2.75 16.05 10.09
C VAL A 503 -4.08 16.30 10.80
N ASN A 504 -4.84 15.24 11.10
CA ASN A 504 -6.12 15.36 11.79
C ASN A 504 -5.95 15.98 13.19
N ALA A 505 -4.94 15.56 13.95
CA ALA A 505 -4.64 16.13 15.27
C ALA A 505 -4.20 17.60 15.18
N PHE A 506 -3.37 17.95 14.18
CA PHE A 506 -2.98 19.33 13.92
C PHE A 506 -4.19 20.20 13.61
N GLU A 507 -5.06 19.78 12.68
CA GLU A 507 -6.26 20.54 12.30
C GLU A 507 -7.27 20.65 13.47
N GLN A 508 -7.40 19.61 14.29
CA GLN A 508 -8.22 19.67 15.51
C GLN A 508 -7.70 20.76 16.47
N LEU A 509 -6.40 20.77 16.73
CA LEU A 509 -5.79 21.81 17.57
C LEU A 509 -5.90 23.18 16.91
N TRP A 510 -5.60 23.28 15.61
CA TRP A 510 -5.69 24.51 14.84
C TRP A 510 -7.07 25.15 14.98
N ASN A 511 -8.13 24.38 14.78
CA ASN A 511 -9.52 24.85 14.91
C ASN A 511 -9.87 25.23 16.36
N ALA A 512 -9.37 24.50 17.35
CA ALA A 512 -9.58 24.86 18.76
C ALA A 512 -8.87 26.18 19.16
N LEU A 513 -7.84 26.58 18.40
CA LEU A 513 -7.12 27.84 18.57
C LEU A 513 -7.69 28.97 17.69
N ASP A 514 -8.87 28.81 17.09
CA ASP A 514 -9.52 29.85 16.27
C ASP A 514 -10.13 30.96 17.14
N ASN A 515 -9.26 31.66 17.86
CA ASN A 515 -9.59 32.77 18.73
C ASN A 515 -8.54 33.87 18.57
N LYS A 516 -8.97 35.14 18.64
CA LYS A 516 -8.08 36.31 18.55
C LYS A 516 -6.98 36.30 19.62
N ASP A 517 -7.26 35.76 20.79
CA ASP A 517 -6.30 35.65 21.89
C ASP A 517 -5.21 34.59 21.65
N CYS A 518 -5.40 33.70 20.67
CA CYS A 518 -4.41 32.72 20.24
C CYS A 518 -3.62 33.17 19.01
N LEU A 519 -4.04 34.24 18.33
CA LEU A 519 -3.42 34.69 17.09
C LEU A 519 -2.12 35.47 17.36
N VAL A 520 -0.98 34.93 16.94
CA VAL A 520 0.33 35.60 17.04
C VAL A 520 0.56 36.47 15.80
N TRP A 521 0.36 35.90 14.61
CA TRP A 521 0.65 36.56 13.35
C TRP A 521 -0.29 36.08 12.24
N ASN A 522 -0.70 37.00 11.37
CA ASN A 522 -1.35 36.69 10.11
C ASN A 522 -0.86 37.68 9.04
N SER A 523 -0.11 37.20 8.06
CA SER A 523 0.52 38.04 7.03
C SER A 523 -0.51 38.74 6.12
N GLN A 524 -1.73 38.21 6.01
CA GLN A 524 -2.80 38.80 5.21
C GLN A 524 -3.49 40.00 5.88
N GLN A 525 -3.21 40.28 7.16
CA GLN A 525 -3.69 41.50 7.81
C GLN A 525 -2.94 42.75 7.31
N LEU A 526 -1.72 42.61 6.80
CA LEU A 526 -0.92 43.72 6.26
C LEU A 526 -1.40 44.17 4.87
N SER A 527 -1.87 43.26 4.01
CA SER A 527 -2.36 43.60 2.67
C SER A 527 -3.61 44.48 2.69
N LYS A 528 -4.43 44.39 3.75
CA LYS A 528 -5.61 45.25 3.96
C LYS A 528 -5.29 46.67 4.44
N LYS A 529 -4.08 46.94 4.94
CA LYS A 529 -3.65 48.28 5.41
C LYS A 529 -2.91 49.10 4.34
N ARG A 530 -2.55 48.49 3.19
CA ARG A 530 -1.82 49.13 2.09
C ARG A 530 -2.68 49.36 0.83
N LEU A 531 -4.00 49.21 0.94
CA LEU A 531 -4.99 49.57 -0.09
C LEU A 531 -5.70 50.86 0.28
#